data_AF-A0A101TLF4-F1
#
_entry.id   AF-A0A101TLF4-F1
#
_cell.length_a   1.000
_cell.length_b   1.000
_cell.length_c   1.000
_cell.angle_alpha   90.00
_cell.angle_beta   90.00
_cell.angle_gamma   90.00
#
_symmetry.space_group_name_H-M   'P 1'
#
loop_
_entity.id
_entity.type
_entity.pdbx_description
1 polymer ?
#
loop_
_entity_poly.entity_id
_entity_poly.type
_entity_poly.pdbx_seq_one_letter_code
_entity_poly.pdbx_strand_id
1 'polypeptide(L)'
;MRSAADLLEVHTPYSPATGERTGGIDYRINDFDSIRLAPVNAHLRALMAACWRLGGLVELEELRLRAWAHTLGYRGQVLTKSRQYSTTYGALRAVRADYQGGGVLAVEDRDTVTETAWRYVGSGHSPAEADMAVGIAEDLAALREIRRDMIAEGWKYAA
;
A
#
# COMPACT_ATOMS: atom_id res chain seq x y z
N MET A 1 16.04 24.29 15.52
CA MET A 1 14.56 24.34 15.55
C MET A 1 14.07 23.78 14.22
N ARG A 2 13.56 22.53 14.20
CA ARG A 2 13.06 21.90 12.96
C ARG A 2 11.59 22.27 12.78
N SER A 3 11.24 22.69 11.57
CA SER A 3 9.93 23.19 11.16
C SER A 3 8.97 22.02 10.87
N ALA A 4 7.68 22.23 11.12
CA ALA A 4 6.61 21.23 11.12
C ALA A 4 6.13 20.77 9.73
N ALA A 5 6.95 20.92 8.68
CA ALA A 5 6.54 20.65 7.29
C ALA A 5 7.07 19.32 6.69
N ASP A 6 7.86 18.55 7.43
CA ASP A 6 8.51 17.30 6.96
C ASP A 6 7.60 16.04 7.00
N LEU A 7 6.27 16.16 7.08
CA LEU A 7 5.39 15.02 7.42
C LEU A 7 4.21 14.75 6.48
N LEU A 8 4.38 14.85 5.16
CA LEU A 8 3.35 14.37 4.21
C LEU A 8 3.95 13.71 2.96
N GLU A 9 4.95 12.84 3.14
CA GLU A 9 5.10 11.71 2.23
C GLU A 9 4.05 10.67 2.63
N VAL A 10 2.94 10.62 1.87
CA VAL A 10 1.96 9.53 1.99
C VAL A 10 2.61 8.27 1.41
N HIS A 11 3.56 7.70 2.17
CA HIS A 11 4.03 6.35 1.99
C HIS A 11 2.85 5.44 2.31
N THR A 12 2.08 5.10 1.29
CA THR A 12 1.08 4.04 1.38
C THR A 12 1.87 2.74 1.53
N PRO A 13 1.85 2.10 2.70
CA PRO A 13 2.72 0.97 2.92
C PRO A 13 2.20 -0.25 2.13
N TYR A 14 3.17 -0.95 1.53
CA TYR A 14 2.99 -2.10 0.68
C TYR A 14 2.89 -3.37 1.53
N SER A 15 1.75 -4.06 1.48
CA SER A 15 1.59 -5.39 2.09
C SER A 15 1.90 -6.48 1.04
N PRO A 16 2.96 -7.29 1.21
CA PRO A 16 3.42 -8.23 0.18
C PRO A 16 2.49 -9.44 -0.02
N ALA A 17 1.47 -9.63 0.82
CA ALA A 17 0.63 -10.83 0.78
C ALA A 17 -0.49 -10.77 -0.27
N THR A 18 -0.88 -9.57 -0.69
CA THR A 18 -2.01 -9.35 -1.60
C THR A 18 -1.78 -7.99 -2.24
N GLY A 19 -1.31 -7.94 -3.49
CA GLY A 19 -1.00 -6.69 -4.22
C GLY A 19 -2.21 -5.81 -4.54
N GLU A 20 -3.23 -5.87 -3.71
CA GLU A 20 -4.40 -5.01 -3.69
C GLU A 20 -4.24 -4.04 -2.51
N ARG A 21 -4.79 -2.82 -2.62
CA ARG A 21 -4.82 -1.82 -1.54
C ARG A 21 -5.57 -2.39 -0.34
N THR A 22 -4.89 -3.21 0.46
CA THR A 22 -5.46 -3.91 1.59
C THR A 22 -5.79 -2.84 2.61
N GLY A 23 -7.08 -2.56 2.74
CA GLY A 23 -7.56 -1.37 3.42
C GLY A 23 -7.18 -1.36 4.90
N GLY A 24 -6.50 -0.29 5.31
CA GLY A 24 -6.00 -0.10 6.66
C GLY A 24 -4.79 0.83 6.68
N ILE A 25 -4.25 1.07 7.87
CA ILE A 25 -2.94 1.70 8.06
C ILE A 25 -2.03 0.69 8.74
N ASP A 26 -0.73 0.67 8.43
CA ASP A 26 0.19 -0.37 8.93
C ASP A 26 0.72 -0.12 10.34
N TYR A 27 0.21 0.91 11.00
CA TYR A 27 0.59 1.26 12.37
C TYR A 27 -0.63 1.29 13.29
N ARG A 28 -0.41 1.01 14.57
CA ARG A 28 -1.48 1.00 15.57
C ARG A 28 -2.01 2.41 15.83
N ILE A 29 -3.31 2.46 16.08
CA ILE A 29 -4.05 3.67 16.43
C ILE A 29 -4.23 3.69 17.93
N ASN A 30 -3.82 4.77 18.57
CA ASN A 30 -3.92 4.94 20.03
C ASN A 30 -5.00 5.93 20.45
N ASP A 31 -5.51 6.75 19.53
CA ASP A 31 -6.55 7.75 19.76
C ASP A 31 -7.53 7.84 18.58
N PHE A 32 -8.69 8.47 18.80
CA PHE A 32 -9.73 8.56 17.78
C PHE A 32 -9.42 9.60 16.69
N ASP A 33 -8.67 10.66 16.99
CA ASP A 33 -8.36 11.72 16.02
C ASP A 33 -7.37 11.22 14.96
N SER A 34 -6.47 10.29 15.31
CA SER A 34 -5.65 9.52 14.37
C SER A 34 -6.49 8.82 13.29
N ILE A 35 -7.70 8.35 13.61
CA ILE A 35 -8.62 7.76 12.62
C ILE A 35 -9.13 8.84 11.65
N ARG A 36 -9.38 10.06 12.13
CA ARG A 36 -9.86 11.17 11.29
C ARG A 36 -8.78 11.67 10.34
N LEU A 37 -7.52 11.60 10.75
CA LEU A 37 -6.37 12.06 9.96
C LEU A 37 -5.77 10.97 9.07
N ALA A 38 -6.15 9.70 9.25
CA ALA A 38 -5.61 8.59 8.46
C ALA A 38 -5.80 8.82 6.94
N PRO A 39 -4.78 8.56 6.10
CA PRO A 39 -4.85 8.74 4.64
C PRO A 39 -5.57 7.55 3.97
N VAL A 40 -6.83 7.31 4.36
CA VAL A 40 -7.67 6.20 3.87
C VAL A 40 -8.96 6.74 3.25
N ASN A 41 -9.59 5.92 2.40
CA ASN A 41 -10.89 6.27 1.84
C ASN A 41 -11.99 6.35 2.92
N ALA A 42 -13.13 6.96 2.58
CA ALA A 42 -14.23 7.19 3.51
C ALA A 42 -14.80 5.89 4.11
N HIS A 43 -14.88 4.82 3.33
CA HIS A 43 -15.41 3.53 3.78
C HIS A 43 -14.51 2.88 4.84
N LEU A 44 -13.19 2.84 4.60
CA LEU A 44 -12.22 2.31 5.55
C LEU A 44 -12.21 3.12 6.84
N ARG A 45 -12.28 4.46 6.74
CA ARG A 45 -12.39 5.33 7.92
C ARG A 45 -13.62 5.01 8.76
N ALA A 46 -14.76 4.75 8.11
CA ALA A 46 -15.99 4.38 8.80
C ALA A 46 -15.85 3.04 9.54
N LEU A 47 -15.22 2.03 8.92
CA LEU A 47 -14.94 0.74 9.56
C LEU A 47 -13.99 0.87 10.76
N MET A 48 -12.92 1.65 10.63
CA MET A 48 -11.98 1.95 11.73
C MET A 48 -12.71 2.62 12.89
N ALA A 49 -13.56 3.62 12.62
CA ALA A 49 -14.35 4.31 13.63
C ALA A 49 -15.39 3.38 14.30
N ALA A 50 -15.99 2.46 13.55
CA ALA A 50 -16.89 1.45 14.09
C ALA A 50 -16.15 0.51 15.06
N CYS A 51 -14.98 0.00 14.67
CA CYS A 51 -14.12 -0.81 15.55
C CYS A 51 -13.74 -0.05 16.83
N TRP A 52 -13.47 1.25 16.71
CA TRP A 52 -13.11 2.09 17.86
C TRP A 52 -14.26 2.27 18.86
N ARG A 53 -15.48 2.51 18.34
CA ARG A 53 -16.71 2.62 19.13
C ARG A 53 -17.03 1.30 19.83
N LEU A 54 -17.03 0.20 19.07
CA LEU A 54 -17.35 -1.14 19.60
C LEU A 54 -16.31 -1.61 20.62
N GLY A 55 -15.02 -1.31 20.41
CA GLY A 55 -13.97 -1.63 21.38
C GLY A 55 -13.98 -0.77 22.65
N GLY A 56 -14.97 0.13 22.82
CA GLY A 56 -15.26 0.80 24.08
C GLY A 56 -16.36 0.13 24.91
N LEU A 57 -17.00 -0.92 24.37
CA LEU A 57 -18.02 -1.70 25.07
C LEU A 57 -17.33 -2.77 25.92
N VAL A 58 -17.71 -2.87 27.19
CA VAL A 58 -17.14 -3.83 28.15
C VAL A 58 -17.40 -5.26 27.70
N GLU A 59 -18.57 -5.49 27.11
CA GLU A 59 -19.00 -6.80 26.58
C GLU A 59 -18.12 -7.30 25.43
N LEU A 60 -17.36 -6.41 24.78
CA LEU A 60 -16.50 -6.72 23.63
C LEU A 60 -15.02 -6.50 23.93
N GLU A 61 -14.63 -6.30 25.19
CA GLU A 61 -13.25 -6.00 25.59
C GLU A 61 -12.27 -7.11 25.13
N GLU A 62 -12.71 -8.36 25.22
CA GLU A 62 -11.94 -9.54 24.81
C GLU A 62 -11.57 -9.56 23.32
N LEU A 63 -12.37 -8.92 22.45
CA LEU A 63 -12.09 -8.79 21.02
C LEU A 63 -10.97 -7.78 20.74
N ARG A 64 -10.66 -6.89 21.70
CA ARG A 64 -9.58 -5.89 21.62
C ARG A 64 -9.66 -5.03 20.34
N LEU A 65 -10.87 -4.68 19.89
CA LEU A 65 -11.10 -4.02 18.59
C LEU A 65 -10.33 -2.71 18.39
N ARG A 66 -10.14 -1.90 19.46
CA ARG A 66 -9.33 -0.67 19.39
C ARG A 66 -7.87 -0.93 19.02
N ALA A 67 -7.27 -1.99 19.59
CA ALA A 67 -5.88 -2.35 19.31
C ALA A 67 -5.65 -2.75 17.84
N TRP A 68 -6.71 -3.17 17.16
CA TRP A 68 -6.70 -3.66 15.77
C TRP A 68 -7.53 -2.80 14.83
N ALA A 69 -7.91 -1.58 15.22
CA ALA A 69 -8.73 -0.71 14.36
C ALA A 69 -8.02 -0.38 13.03
N HIS A 70 -6.69 -0.29 13.05
CA HIS A 70 -5.83 -0.10 11.88
C HIS A 70 -5.92 -1.23 10.84
N THR A 71 -6.26 -2.45 11.26
CA THR A 71 -6.53 -3.63 10.42
C THR A 71 -8.03 -3.96 10.36
N LEU A 72 -8.90 -2.96 10.57
CA LEU A 72 -10.36 -3.10 10.53
C LEU A 72 -10.92 -4.13 11.54
N GLY A 73 -10.24 -4.31 12.68
CA GLY A 73 -10.63 -5.23 13.75
C GLY A 73 -10.11 -6.65 13.59
N TYR A 74 -9.39 -6.97 12.51
CA TYR A 74 -8.81 -8.30 12.30
C TYR A 74 -7.44 -8.44 12.98
N ARG A 75 -7.30 -9.47 13.82
CA ARG A 75 -6.06 -9.78 14.57
C ARG A 75 -5.10 -10.73 13.82
N GLY A 76 -5.44 -11.13 12.59
CA GLY A 76 -4.71 -12.17 11.85
C GLY A 76 -4.85 -12.02 10.35
N GLN A 77 -4.81 -13.14 9.62
CA GLN A 77 -4.99 -13.11 8.17
C GLN A 77 -6.39 -12.58 7.83
N VAL A 78 -6.44 -11.49 7.07
CA VAL A 78 -7.68 -10.90 6.51
C VAL A 78 -8.38 -11.92 5.59
N LEU A 79 -7.63 -12.91 5.09
CA LEU A 79 -8.14 -14.01 4.28
C LEU A 79 -8.16 -15.31 5.12
N THR A 80 -9.35 -15.86 5.34
CA THR A 80 -9.49 -17.24 5.78
C THR A 80 -9.47 -18.16 4.55
N LYS A 81 -8.48 -19.05 4.44
CA LYS A 81 -8.47 -20.08 3.41
C LYS A 81 -9.49 -21.17 3.76
N SER A 82 -10.59 -21.27 3.01
CA SER A 82 -11.50 -22.41 3.10
C SER A 82 -11.18 -23.41 2.00
N ARG A 83 -11.25 -24.72 2.29
CA ARG A 83 -10.96 -25.76 1.28
C ARG A 83 -11.93 -25.73 0.09
N GLN A 84 -13.18 -25.30 0.33
CA GLN A 84 -14.26 -25.36 -0.65
C GLN A 84 -14.42 -24.07 -1.46
N TYR A 85 -14.02 -22.91 -0.91
CA TYR A 85 -14.22 -21.61 -1.56
C TYR A 85 -12.92 -20.86 -1.86
N SER A 86 -11.76 -21.31 -1.36
CA SER A 86 -10.47 -20.68 -1.69
C SER A 86 -9.75 -21.43 -2.80
N THR A 87 -9.28 -20.68 -3.78
CA THR A 87 -8.39 -21.19 -4.84
C THR A 87 -6.92 -21.14 -4.39
N THR A 88 -6.06 -21.91 -5.05
CA THR A 88 -4.63 -21.90 -4.73
C THR A 88 -3.92 -20.75 -5.45
N TYR A 89 -2.84 -20.23 -4.84
CA TYR A 89 -1.97 -19.26 -5.53
C TYR A 89 -1.40 -19.82 -6.85
N GLY A 90 -1.24 -21.14 -6.96
CA GLY A 90 -0.82 -21.80 -8.20
C GLY A 90 -1.89 -21.67 -9.30
N ALA A 91 -3.15 -21.96 -8.98
CA ALA A 91 -4.26 -21.79 -9.92
C ALA A 91 -4.43 -20.34 -10.37
N LEU A 92 -4.32 -19.38 -9.44
CA LEU A 92 -4.34 -17.95 -9.78
C LEU A 92 -3.15 -17.53 -10.66
N ARG A 93 -1.96 -18.12 -10.45
CA ARG A 93 -0.79 -17.85 -11.29
C ARG A 93 -0.96 -18.40 -12.70
N ALA A 94 -1.50 -19.62 -12.85
CA ALA A 94 -1.79 -20.21 -14.15
C ALA A 94 -2.79 -19.35 -14.96
N VAL A 95 -3.92 -18.97 -14.36
CA VAL A 95 -4.92 -18.11 -15.01
C VAL A 95 -4.32 -16.76 -15.44
N ARG A 96 -3.43 -16.16 -14.64
CA ARG A 96 -2.75 -14.92 -15.03
C ARG A 96 -1.76 -15.13 -16.17
N ALA A 97 -1.02 -16.24 -16.18
CA ALA A 97 -0.12 -16.58 -17.28
C ALA A 97 -0.90 -16.74 -18.59
N ASP A 98 -2.03 -17.48 -18.56
CA ASP A 98 -2.91 -17.66 -19.72
C ASP A 98 -3.47 -16.33 -20.24
N TYR A 99 -3.86 -15.43 -19.32
CA TYR A 99 -4.34 -14.09 -19.66
C TYR A 99 -3.25 -13.20 -20.26
N GLN A 100 -2.07 -13.15 -19.64
CA GLN A 100 -0.92 -12.36 -20.12
C GLN A 100 -0.36 -12.90 -21.44
N GLY A 101 -0.47 -14.21 -21.66
CA GLY A 101 -0.11 -14.88 -22.91
C GLY A 101 -1.05 -14.58 -24.08
N GLY A 102 -2.16 -13.84 -23.89
CA GLY A 102 -3.05 -13.38 -24.97
C GLY A 102 -4.30 -14.24 -25.22
N GLY A 103 -4.62 -15.20 -24.33
CA GLY A 103 -5.80 -16.06 -24.46
C GLY A 103 -5.86 -16.85 -25.77
N VAL A 104 -7.05 -17.36 -26.14
CA VAL A 104 -7.33 -18.24 -27.31
C VAL A 104 -6.91 -17.66 -28.68
N LEU A 105 -6.40 -16.42 -28.73
CA LEU A 105 -5.95 -15.73 -29.95
C LEU A 105 -4.44 -15.49 -30.02
N ALA A 106 -3.65 -16.04 -29.10
CA ALA A 106 -2.20 -15.92 -29.14
C ALA A 106 -1.58 -16.88 -30.17
N VAL A 107 -1.33 -16.33 -31.36
CA VAL A 107 -0.43 -16.90 -32.36
C VAL A 107 1.00 -16.66 -31.87
N GLU A 108 1.78 -17.74 -31.84
CA GLU A 108 3.17 -17.89 -31.40
C GLU A 108 3.44 -18.03 -29.89
N ASP A 109 4.05 -19.18 -29.61
CA ASP A 109 4.57 -19.69 -28.34
C ASP A 109 5.58 -18.71 -27.72
N ARG A 110 5.09 -17.74 -26.95
CA ARG A 110 5.93 -16.90 -26.10
C ARG A 110 6.13 -17.61 -24.78
N ASP A 111 7.19 -18.41 -24.70
CA ASP A 111 7.67 -19.00 -23.46
C ASP A 111 7.79 -17.92 -22.37
N THR A 112 6.92 -17.99 -21.37
CA THR A 112 6.97 -17.09 -20.22
C THR A 112 8.10 -17.53 -19.30
N VAL A 113 9.26 -16.86 -19.39
CA VAL A 113 10.41 -17.13 -18.52
C VAL A 113 10.05 -16.75 -17.08
N THR A 114 9.95 -17.75 -16.22
CA THR A 114 9.64 -17.54 -14.80
C THR A 114 10.94 -17.54 -13.99
N GLU A 115 11.49 -16.36 -13.68
CA GLU A 115 12.65 -16.24 -12.79
C GLU A 115 12.24 -16.51 -11.33
N THR A 116 12.63 -17.68 -10.81
CA THR A 116 12.27 -18.15 -9.46
C THR A 116 13.42 -18.04 -8.45
N ALA A 117 14.66 -17.89 -8.92
CA ALA A 117 15.85 -17.88 -8.07
C ALA A 117 16.43 -16.46 -7.97
N TRP A 118 16.01 -15.72 -6.97
CA TRP A 118 16.63 -14.45 -6.62
C TRP A 118 17.85 -14.70 -5.74
N ARG A 119 19.01 -14.19 -6.15
CA ARG A 119 20.22 -14.14 -5.31
C ARG A 119 20.47 -12.70 -4.91
N TYR A 120 20.77 -12.48 -3.63
CA TYR A 120 21.22 -11.17 -3.17
C TYR A 120 22.51 -10.76 -3.88
N VAL A 121 22.48 -9.61 -4.57
CA VAL A 121 23.62 -9.06 -5.31
C VAL A 121 24.36 -7.99 -4.51
N GLY A 122 23.66 -7.32 -3.58
CA GLY A 122 24.21 -6.22 -2.77
C GLY A 122 23.11 -5.25 -2.36
N SER A 123 23.47 -4.24 -1.60
CA SER A 123 22.62 -3.10 -1.26
C SER A 123 23.43 -1.81 -1.29
N GLY A 124 22.75 -0.69 -1.53
CA GLY A 124 23.39 0.60 -1.81
C GLY A 124 23.61 0.83 -3.29
N HIS A 125 23.96 2.07 -3.62
CA HIS A 125 24.29 2.48 -4.98
C HIS A 125 25.78 2.29 -5.23
N SER A 126 26.14 1.81 -6.41
CA SER A 126 27.50 2.05 -6.93
C SER A 126 27.75 3.56 -7.05
N PRO A 127 29.00 4.03 -7.13
CA PRO A 127 29.29 5.45 -7.28
C PRO A 127 28.53 6.10 -8.45
N ALA A 128 28.46 5.43 -9.61
CA ALA A 128 27.72 5.92 -10.77
C ALA A 128 26.20 5.97 -10.55
N GLU A 129 25.63 4.97 -9.87
CA GLU A 129 24.20 4.96 -9.52
C GLU A 129 23.87 6.00 -8.45
N ALA A 130 24.81 6.32 -7.57
CA ALA A 130 24.64 7.36 -6.56
C ALA A 130 24.55 8.73 -7.24
N ASP A 131 25.40 9.01 -8.22
CA ASP A 131 25.35 10.25 -9.00
C ASP A 131 24.02 10.37 -9.77
N MET A 132 23.54 9.28 -10.38
CA MET A 132 22.23 9.25 -11.02
C MET A 132 21.08 9.47 -10.03
N ALA A 133 21.15 8.85 -8.85
CA ALA A 133 20.14 9.03 -7.80
C ALA A 133 20.10 10.48 -7.29
N VAL A 134 21.26 11.16 -7.20
CA VAL A 134 21.33 12.59 -6.87
C VAL A 134 20.63 13.43 -7.95
N GLY A 135 20.91 13.19 -9.23
CA GLY A 135 20.25 13.91 -10.32
C GLY A 135 18.72 13.73 -10.30
N ILE A 136 18.24 12.50 -10.08
CA ILE A 136 16.80 12.23 -9.93
C ILE A 136 16.22 12.99 -8.73
N ALA A 137 16.94 13.04 -7.61
CA ALA A 137 16.50 13.77 -6.42
C ALA A 137 16.40 15.29 -6.66
N GLU A 138 17.36 15.85 -7.39
CA GLU A 138 17.35 17.26 -7.81
C GLU A 138 16.17 17.56 -8.75
N ASP A 139 15.93 16.71 -9.74
CA ASP A 139 14.78 16.83 -10.65
C ASP A 139 13.46 16.80 -9.89
N LEU A 140 13.31 15.87 -8.93
CA LEU A 140 12.12 15.78 -8.10
C LEU A 140 11.95 17.02 -7.20
N ALA A 141 13.03 17.58 -6.67
CA ALA A 141 12.98 18.81 -5.88
C ALA A 141 12.53 20.01 -6.74
N ALA A 142 13.08 20.14 -7.96
CA ALA A 142 12.68 21.17 -8.91
C ALA A 142 11.20 21.03 -9.31
N LEU A 143 10.75 19.81 -9.61
CA LEU A 143 9.34 19.53 -9.93
C LEU A 143 8.40 19.87 -8.77
N ARG A 144 8.82 19.69 -7.52
CA ARG A 144 8.05 20.08 -6.33
C ARG A 144 7.96 21.59 -6.20
N GLU A 145 9.00 22.33 -6.55
CA GLU A 145 8.98 23.80 -6.57
C GLU A 145 8.07 24.34 -7.67
N ILE A 146 8.25 23.88 -8.91
CA ILE A 146 7.38 24.22 -10.04
C ILE A 146 5.92 23.92 -9.70
N ARG A 147 5.64 22.76 -9.10
CA ARG A 147 4.28 22.42 -8.65
C ARG A 147 3.75 23.41 -7.61
N ARG A 148 4.56 23.80 -6.62
CA ARG A 148 4.14 24.79 -5.60
C ARG A 148 3.80 26.13 -6.24
N ASP A 149 4.62 26.60 -7.17
CA ASP A 149 4.40 27.85 -7.89
C ASP A 149 3.15 27.77 -8.76
N MET A 150 2.96 26.67 -9.48
CA MET A 150 1.73 26.43 -10.26
C MET A 150 0.46 26.45 -9.39
N ILE A 151 0.50 25.86 -8.18
CA ILE A 151 -0.63 25.94 -7.24
C ILE A 151 -0.84 27.38 -6.78
N ALA A 152 0.22 28.11 -6.43
CA ALA A 152 0.14 29.50 -5.99
C ALA A 152 -0.40 30.44 -7.08
N GLU A 153 -0.05 30.19 -8.34
CA GLU A 153 -0.54 30.90 -9.53
C GLU A 153 -1.96 30.47 -9.96
N GLY A 154 -2.57 29.50 -9.28
CA GLY A 154 -3.94 29.07 -9.52
C GLY A 154 -4.13 28.19 -10.77
N TRP A 155 -3.09 27.45 -11.18
CA TRP A 155 -3.19 26.52 -12.31
C TRP A 155 -4.16 25.36 -12.02
N LYS A 156 -5.11 25.17 -12.94
CA LYS A 156 -6.27 24.26 -12.78
C LYS A 156 -5.93 22.76 -12.74
N TYR A 157 -4.68 22.37 -13.01
CA TYR A 157 -4.22 20.96 -13.05
C TYR A 157 -3.18 20.62 -11.97
N ALA A 158 -2.98 21.49 -10.99
CA ALA A 158 -1.92 21.36 -10.00
C ALA A 158 -2.36 20.74 -8.65
N ALA A 159 -3.65 20.36 -8.51
CA ALA A 159 -4.26 19.81 -7.29
C ALA A 159 -4.40 18.28 -7.33
#